data_AF-A0A3S0J9W7-F1
#
_entry.id   AF-A0A3S0J9W7-F1
#
_cell.length_a   1.000
_cell.length_b   1.000
_cell.length_c   1.000
_cell.angle_alpha   90.00
_cell.angle_beta   90.00
_cell.angle_gamma   90.00
#
_symmetry.space_group_name_H-M   'P 1'
#
loop_
_entity.id
_entity.type
_entity.pdbx_description
1 polymer ?
#
loop_
_entity_poly.entity_id
_entity_poly.type
_entity_poly.pdbx_seq_one_letter_code
_entity_poly.pdbx_strand_id
1 'polypeptide(L)'
;MEADVVWRFSNRLGNLLGDFEEVGISPRTSDEWRDAGQIDRKMAIMCYLSVFGWLVAYRCPRAQRGTLTTFHLRQMTLVTAMSAVLLLTQLLMLPFLGWSSLVVAGVGLGLMLLLRMLGVMAAMSGLHEPLPLVGGLARRLFADL
;
A
#
# COMPACT_ATOMS: atom_id res chain seq x y z
N MET A 1 -24.86 32.63 48.65
CA MET A 1 -23.99 31.59 49.23
C MET A 1 -23.68 30.46 48.26
N GLU A 2 -24.52 30.23 47.23
CA GLU A 2 -24.34 29.12 46.28
C GLU A 2 -23.30 29.37 45.16
N ALA A 3 -23.13 30.62 44.71
CA ALA A 3 -22.21 30.97 43.62
C ALA A 3 -20.73 30.68 43.95
N ASP A 4 -20.31 30.87 45.20
CA ASP A 4 -18.93 30.60 45.64
C ASP A 4 -18.58 29.11 45.61
N VAL A 5 -19.56 28.24 45.88
CA VAL A 5 -19.35 26.79 45.88
C VAL A 5 -19.12 26.31 44.44
N VAL A 6 -19.91 26.81 43.49
CA VAL A 6 -19.77 26.50 42.06
C VAL A 6 -18.43 26.99 41.53
N TRP A 7 -18.03 28.22 41.88
CA TRP A 7 -16.75 28.79 41.43
C TRP A 7 -15.55 28.06 42.04
N ARG A 8 -15.61 27.68 43.33
CA ARG A 8 -14.55 26.87 43.96
C ARG A 8 -14.46 25.46 43.39
N PHE A 9 -15.58 24.89 42.99
CA PHE A 9 -15.63 23.58 42.35
C PHE A 9 -15.03 23.61 40.94
N SER A 10 -15.35 24.62 40.11
CA SER A 10 -14.76 24.75 38.78
C SER A 10 -13.24 24.97 38.84
N ASN A 11 -12.79 25.81 39.77
CA ASN A 11 -11.35 26.09 39.94
C ASN A 11 -10.58 24.87 40.45
N ARG A 12 -11.22 24.00 41.24
CA ARG A 12 -10.63 22.70 41.65
C ARG A 12 -10.64 21.67 40.54
N LEU A 13 -11.68 21.62 39.71
CA LEU A 13 -11.75 20.71 38.56
C LEU A 13 -10.69 21.04 37.51
N GLY A 14 -10.49 22.32 37.17
CA GLY A 14 -9.43 22.72 36.24
C GLY A 14 -8.03 22.35 36.74
N ASN A 15 -7.81 22.44 38.05
CA ASN A 15 -6.52 22.09 38.67
C ASN A 15 -6.33 20.57 38.88
N LEU A 16 -7.43 19.80 38.97
CA LEU A 16 -7.43 18.35 39.18
C LEU A 16 -7.32 17.56 37.87
N LEU A 17 -7.95 18.06 36.80
CA LEU A 17 -8.01 17.38 35.52
C LEU A 17 -6.76 17.64 34.66
N GLY A 18 -5.93 18.61 35.05
CA GLY A 18 -4.89 19.14 34.17
C GLY A 18 -5.51 19.75 32.92
N ASP A 19 -4.71 20.45 32.13
CA ASP A 19 -5.20 20.84 30.80
C ASP A 19 -5.45 19.54 30.02
N PHE A 20 -6.69 19.30 29.57
CA PHE A 20 -6.99 18.10 28.77
C PHE A 20 -6.22 18.10 27.44
N GLU A 21 -5.52 19.20 27.10
CA GLU A 21 -4.50 19.25 26.06
C GLU A 21 -3.24 18.41 26.37
N GLU A 22 -2.86 18.24 27.65
CA GLU A 22 -1.66 17.48 28.05
C GLU A 22 -1.93 15.98 28.12
N VAL A 23 -3.20 15.57 28.25
CA VAL A 23 -3.65 14.16 28.18
C VAL A 23 -3.66 13.69 26.72
N GLY A 24 -2.55 13.80 26.00
CA GLY A 24 -2.14 13.05 24.81
C GLY A 24 -3.11 12.89 23.61
N ILE A 25 -4.32 13.44 23.67
CA ILE A 25 -5.38 13.28 22.68
C ILE A 25 -5.80 14.68 22.25
N SER A 26 -4.87 15.38 21.62
CA SER A 26 -5.25 16.53 20.79
C SER A 26 -5.94 16.00 19.52
N PRO A 27 -6.95 16.71 18.99
CA PRO A 27 -7.59 16.33 17.72
C PRO A 27 -6.57 16.11 16.59
N ARG A 28 -5.48 16.88 16.62
CA ARG A 28 -4.39 16.87 15.65
C ARG A 28 -3.73 15.50 15.49
N THR A 29 -3.50 14.75 16.58
CA THR A 29 -2.85 13.43 16.45
C THR A 29 -3.73 12.46 15.70
N SER A 30 -5.03 12.46 15.97
CA SER A 30 -5.98 11.54 15.31
C SER A 30 -6.07 11.76 13.81
N ASP A 31 -6.02 13.01 13.35
CA ASP A 31 -6.01 13.35 11.92
C ASP A 31 -4.66 13.01 11.27
N GLU A 32 -3.53 13.25 11.94
CA GLU A 32 -2.19 12.87 11.43
C GLU A 32 -2.05 11.35 11.25
N TRP A 33 -2.51 10.55 12.22
CA TRP A 33 -2.53 9.07 12.09
C TRP A 33 -3.45 8.61 10.97
N ARG A 34 -4.61 9.27 10.81
CA ARG A 34 -5.58 8.95 9.76
C ARG A 34 -5.03 9.29 8.39
N ASP A 35 -4.37 10.43 8.24
CA ASP A 35 -3.74 10.85 6.99
C ASP A 35 -2.57 9.93 6.62
N ALA A 36 -1.70 9.58 7.57
CA ALA A 36 -0.60 8.64 7.31
C ALA A 36 -1.10 7.29 6.79
N GLY A 37 -2.15 6.72 7.41
CA GLY A 37 -2.77 5.47 6.96
C GLY A 37 -3.46 5.59 5.59
N GLN A 38 -4.09 6.73 5.30
CA GLN A 38 -4.70 7.01 4.00
C GLN A 38 -3.64 7.17 2.90
N ILE A 39 -2.52 7.83 3.18
CA ILE A 39 -1.40 7.97 2.25
C ILE A 39 -0.77 6.61 1.95
N ASP A 40 -0.56 5.76 2.95
CA ASP A 40 -0.04 4.40 2.75
C ASP A 40 -0.98 3.56 1.86
N ARG A 41 -2.29 3.62 2.10
CA ARG A 41 -3.27 2.93 1.25
C ARG A 41 -3.29 3.46 -0.18
N LYS A 42 -3.27 4.78 -0.36
CA LYS A 42 -3.22 5.41 -1.69
C LYS A 42 -1.97 4.99 -2.44
N MET A 43 -0.81 4.98 -1.78
CA MET A 43 0.46 4.55 -2.37
C MET A 43 0.43 3.06 -2.76
N ALA A 44 -0.14 2.19 -1.92
CA ALA A 44 -0.32 0.78 -2.23
C ALA A 44 -1.22 0.54 -3.46
N ILE A 45 -2.32 1.29 -3.58
CA ILE A 45 -3.20 1.21 -4.76
C ILE A 45 -2.47 1.73 -6.00
N MET A 46 -1.80 2.88 -5.90
CA MET A 46 -1.07 3.52 -7.00
C MET A 46 0.02 2.61 -7.59
N CYS A 47 0.63 1.73 -6.79
CA CYS A 47 1.65 0.82 -7.33
C CYS A 47 1.10 -0.16 -8.38
N TYR A 48 -0.19 -0.51 -8.34
CA TYR A 48 -0.78 -1.46 -9.30
C TYR A 48 -1.35 -0.80 -10.56
N LEU A 49 -1.74 0.48 -10.52
CA LEU A 49 -2.41 1.17 -11.63
C LEU A 49 -1.57 1.27 -12.89
N SER A 50 -0.28 1.56 -12.74
CA SER A 50 0.62 1.71 -13.89
C SER A 50 2.05 1.34 -13.53
N VAL A 51 2.87 1.11 -14.55
CA VAL A 51 4.31 0.94 -14.38
C VAL A 51 4.93 2.20 -13.76
N PHE A 52 4.41 3.38 -14.07
CA PHE A 52 4.85 4.64 -13.46
C PHE A 52 4.51 4.72 -11.97
N GLY A 53 3.30 4.33 -11.58
CA GLY A 53 2.89 4.30 -10.17
C GLY A 53 3.73 3.33 -9.35
N TRP A 54 4.05 2.15 -9.91
CA TRP A 54 5.02 1.24 -9.32
C TRP A 54 6.42 1.85 -9.21
N LEU A 55 6.91 2.52 -10.24
CA LEU A 55 8.24 3.12 -10.24
C LEU A 55 8.38 4.21 -9.17
N VAL A 56 7.38 5.09 -9.04
CA VAL A 56 7.32 6.10 -7.98
C VAL A 56 7.32 5.44 -6.60
N ALA A 57 6.45 4.44 -6.42
CA ALA A 57 6.39 3.68 -5.19
C ALA A 57 7.68 2.90 -4.92
N TYR A 58 8.45 2.49 -5.93
CA TYR A 58 9.75 1.82 -5.82
C TYR A 58 10.91 2.78 -5.54
N ARG A 59 10.78 4.07 -5.86
CA ARG A 59 11.81 5.08 -5.58
C ARG A 59 11.65 5.79 -4.23
N CYS A 60 10.47 5.74 -3.63
CA CYS A 60 10.18 6.36 -2.33
C CYS A 60 11.10 5.80 -1.20
N PRO A 61 11.62 6.56 -0.23
CA PRO A 61 12.44 5.97 0.84
C PRO A 61 11.66 5.00 1.74
N ARG A 62 12.30 3.93 2.24
CA ARG A 62 11.65 2.96 3.16
C ARG A 62 11.05 3.60 4.40
N ALA A 63 11.70 4.64 4.93
CA ALA A 63 11.22 5.38 6.09
C ALA A 63 9.89 6.12 5.85
N GLN A 64 9.51 6.35 4.59
CA GLN A 64 8.30 7.09 4.21
C GLN A 64 7.17 6.17 3.70
N ARG A 65 7.44 4.88 3.56
CA ARG A 65 6.43 3.90 3.12
C ARG A 65 5.88 3.17 4.34
N GLY A 66 4.57 3.05 4.41
CA GLY A 66 3.97 2.20 5.41
C GLY A 66 4.08 0.72 5.07
N THR A 67 3.57 -0.11 5.98
CA THR A 67 3.66 -1.56 5.89
C THR A 67 2.80 -2.11 4.75
N LEU A 68 1.68 -1.45 4.42
CA LEU A 68 0.78 -1.86 3.35
C LEU A 68 1.43 -1.62 1.98
N THR A 69 1.96 -0.41 1.75
CA THR A 69 2.70 -0.10 0.52
C THR A 69 3.86 -1.06 0.33
N THR A 70 4.65 -1.32 1.37
CA THR A 70 5.82 -2.19 1.28
C THR A 70 5.45 -3.61 0.83
N PHE A 71 4.38 -4.17 1.39
CA PHE A 71 3.90 -5.49 1.02
C PHE A 71 3.41 -5.59 -0.42
N HIS A 72 2.54 -4.67 -0.83
CA HIS A 72 2.00 -4.64 -2.19
C HIS A 72 3.07 -4.32 -3.22
N LEU A 73 4.03 -3.46 -2.88
CA LEU A 73 5.16 -3.14 -3.74
C LEU A 73 6.04 -4.37 -4.03
N ARG A 74 6.31 -5.22 -3.02
CA ARG A 74 7.08 -6.47 -3.23
C ARG A 74 6.39 -7.41 -4.21
N GLN A 75 5.08 -7.59 -4.04
CA GLN A 75 4.28 -8.42 -4.95
C GLN A 75 4.25 -7.84 -6.37
N MET A 76 3.97 -6.55 -6.47
CA MET A 76 3.86 -5.83 -7.72
C MET A 76 5.21 -5.78 -8.48
N THR A 77 6.33 -5.74 -7.76
CA THR A 77 7.68 -5.87 -8.33
C THR A 77 7.87 -7.24 -8.98
N LEU A 78 7.43 -8.32 -8.32
CA LEU A 78 7.49 -9.67 -8.91
C LEU A 78 6.60 -9.79 -10.14
N VAL A 79 5.35 -9.31 -10.08
CA VAL A 79 4.42 -9.33 -11.22
C VAL A 79 4.99 -8.55 -12.40
N THR A 80 5.59 -7.39 -12.15
CA THR A 80 6.22 -6.56 -13.19
C THR A 80 7.44 -7.24 -13.80
N ALA A 81 8.29 -7.86 -12.97
CA ALA A 81 9.44 -8.61 -13.45
C ALA A 81 9.02 -9.81 -14.32
N MET A 82 8.01 -10.58 -13.88
CA MET A 82 7.46 -11.69 -14.67
C MET A 82 6.86 -11.21 -16.00
N SER A 83 6.16 -10.09 -15.98
CA SER A 83 5.59 -9.47 -17.19
C SER A 83 6.69 -9.04 -18.16
N ALA A 84 7.79 -8.47 -17.66
CA ALA A 84 8.94 -8.08 -18.47
C ALA A 84 9.65 -9.30 -19.09
N VAL A 85 9.84 -10.38 -18.33
CA VAL A 85 10.44 -11.64 -18.83
C VAL A 85 9.55 -12.27 -19.91
N LEU A 86 8.23 -12.28 -19.72
CA LEU A 86 7.27 -12.77 -20.71
C LEU A 86 7.38 -11.96 -22.02
N LEU A 87 7.39 -10.63 -21.93
CA LEU A 87 7.52 -9.75 -23.10
C LEU A 87 8.86 -9.95 -23.82
N LEU A 88 9.97 -10.05 -23.09
CA LEU A 88 11.28 -10.29 -23.68
C LEU A 88 11.33 -11.64 -24.40
N THR A 89 10.83 -12.70 -23.76
CA THR A 89 10.76 -14.04 -24.35
C THR A 89 9.93 -14.02 -25.62
N GLN A 90 8.81 -13.29 -25.61
CA GLN A 90 7.94 -13.13 -26.77
C GLN A 90 8.64 -12.41 -27.94
N LEU A 91 9.40 -11.34 -27.66
CA LEU A 91 10.19 -10.65 -28.69
C LEU A 91 11.24 -11.57 -29.32
N LEU A 92 11.89 -12.42 -28.51
CA LEU A 92 12.90 -13.37 -28.98
C LEU A 92 12.30 -14.55 -29.77
N MET A 93 11.06 -14.93 -29.46
CA MET A 93 10.35 -16.05 -30.10
C MET A 93 9.61 -15.67 -31.39
N LEU A 94 9.38 -14.38 -31.61
CA LEU A 94 8.74 -13.83 -32.80
C LEU A 94 9.32 -14.37 -34.13
N PRO A 95 10.65 -14.46 -34.35
CA PRO A 95 11.20 -15.00 -35.60
C PRO A 95 10.98 -16.51 -35.80
N PHE A 96 10.74 -17.27 -34.73
CA PHE A 96 10.58 -18.73 -34.80
C PHE A 96 9.12 -19.17 -34.91
N LEU A 97 8.23 -18.58 -34.11
CA LEU A 97 6.83 -18.98 -33.97
C LEU A 97 5.85 -18.07 -34.73
N GLY A 98 6.34 -16.93 -35.25
CA GLY A 98 5.53 -15.96 -35.96
C GLY A 98 4.33 -15.45 -35.14
N TRP A 99 3.26 -15.08 -35.83
CA TRP A 99 2.05 -14.49 -35.23
C TRP A 99 1.30 -15.41 -34.26
N SER A 100 1.49 -16.72 -34.33
CA SER A 100 0.82 -17.68 -33.42
C SER A 100 1.24 -17.49 -31.96
N SER A 101 2.49 -17.07 -31.73
CA SER A 101 3.02 -16.78 -30.39
C SER A 101 2.30 -15.61 -29.70
N LEU A 102 1.68 -14.71 -30.48
CA LEU A 102 0.96 -13.55 -29.96
C LEU A 102 -0.27 -13.95 -29.13
N VAL A 103 -0.90 -15.08 -29.48
CA VAL A 103 -2.05 -15.62 -28.71
C VAL A 103 -1.60 -16.07 -27.32
N VAL A 104 -0.48 -16.81 -27.25
CA VAL A 104 0.09 -17.30 -25.99
C VAL A 104 0.54 -16.12 -25.11
N ALA A 105 1.23 -15.14 -25.70
CA ALA A 105 1.64 -13.93 -24.99
C ALA A 105 0.43 -13.12 -24.51
N GLY A 106 -0.63 -13.02 -25.31
CA GLY A 106 -1.88 -12.35 -24.93
C GLY A 106 -2.53 -12.99 -23.70
N VAL A 107 -2.63 -14.32 -23.65
CA VAL A 107 -3.16 -15.05 -22.49
C VAL A 107 -2.27 -14.82 -21.26
N GLY A 108 -0.94 -14.91 -21.42
CA GLY A 108 0.00 -14.68 -20.32
C GLY A 108 -0.08 -13.26 -19.75
N LEU A 109 -0.15 -12.25 -20.62
CA LEU A 109 -0.29 -10.85 -20.20
C LEU A 109 -1.66 -10.59 -19.56
N GLY A 110 -2.72 -11.22 -20.06
CA GLY A 110 -4.05 -11.19 -19.46
C GLY A 110 -4.07 -11.75 -18.05
N LEU A 111 -3.41 -12.88 -17.81
CA LEU A 111 -3.27 -13.45 -16.46
C LEU A 111 -2.51 -12.51 -15.51
N MET A 112 -1.43 -11.88 -15.99
CA MET A 112 -0.69 -10.89 -15.21
C MET A 112 -1.57 -9.67 -14.88
N LEU A 113 -2.41 -9.22 -15.81
CA LEU A 113 -3.35 -8.13 -15.58
C LEU A 113 -4.39 -8.51 -14.50
N LEU A 114 -4.93 -9.74 -14.55
CA LEU A 114 -5.84 -10.25 -13.52
C LEU A 114 -5.20 -10.25 -12.13
N LEU A 115 -3.94 -10.71 -12.02
CA LEU A 115 -3.17 -10.65 -10.78
C LEU A 115 -3.01 -9.22 -10.25
N ARG A 116 -2.84 -8.22 -11.12
CA ARG A 116 -2.80 -6.81 -10.71
C ARG A 116 -4.14 -6.32 -10.19
N MET A 117 -5.25 -6.72 -10.81
CA MET A 117 -6.60 -6.34 -10.36
C MET A 117 -6.91 -6.96 -9.00
N LEU A 118 -6.56 -8.23 -8.78
CA LEU A 118 -6.63 -8.87 -7.45
C LEU A 118 -5.79 -8.08 -6.42
N GLY A 119 -4.60 -7.62 -6.81
CA GLY A 119 -3.71 -6.84 -5.96
C GLY A 119 -4.30 -5.48 -5.58
N VAL A 120 -4.96 -4.80 -6.53
CA VAL A 120 -5.71 -3.56 -6.27
C VAL A 120 -6.82 -3.79 -5.27
N MET A 121 -7.62 -4.86 -5.44
CA MET A 121 -8.73 -5.16 -4.54
C MET A 121 -8.25 -5.42 -3.10
N ALA A 122 -7.15 -6.17 -2.95
CA ALA A 122 -6.51 -6.37 -1.65
C ALA A 122 -5.94 -5.07 -1.05
N ALA A 123 -5.32 -4.22 -1.88
CA ALA A 123 -4.82 -2.92 -1.42
C ALA A 123 -5.96 -1.97 -0.98
N MET A 124 -7.11 -2.03 -1.66
CA MET A 124 -8.31 -1.25 -1.32
C MET A 124 -8.92 -1.67 0.03
N SER A 125 -8.94 -2.97 0.32
CA SER A 125 -9.38 -3.49 1.62
C SER A 125 -8.39 -3.14 2.74
N GLY A 126 -7.16 -2.80 2.39
CA GLY A 126 -6.09 -2.49 3.34
C GLY A 126 -5.52 -3.73 4.02
N LEU A 127 -5.75 -4.90 3.43
CA LEU A 127 -5.29 -6.18 3.94
C LEU A 127 -3.98 -6.59 3.26
N HIS A 128 -3.09 -7.22 4.03
CA HIS A 128 -1.86 -7.85 3.52
C HIS A 128 -2.17 -9.20 2.87
N GLU A 129 -3.07 -9.21 1.89
CA GLU A 129 -3.52 -10.44 1.26
C GLU A 129 -2.54 -10.90 0.17
N PRO A 130 -1.95 -12.10 0.30
CA PRO A 130 -1.03 -12.62 -0.70
C PRO A 130 -1.78 -12.99 -1.99
N LEU A 131 -1.31 -12.48 -3.13
CA LEU A 131 -1.80 -12.95 -4.41
C LEU A 131 -1.58 -14.47 -4.56
N PRO A 132 -2.55 -15.21 -5.14
CA PRO A 132 -2.37 -16.63 -5.40
C PRO A 132 -1.13 -16.85 -6.28
N LEU A 133 -0.34 -17.87 -5.96
CA LEU A 133 0.94 -18.24 -6.62
C LEU A 133 2.09 -17.23 -6.46
N VAL A 134 1.81 -15.92 -6.40
CA VAL A 134 2.84 -14.86 -6.43
C VAL A 134 3.19 -14.33 -5.04
N GLY A 135 2.23 -14.27 -4.12
CA GLY A 135 2.40 -13.62 -2.81
C GLY A 135 3.48 -14.27 -1.95
N GLY A 136 3.51 -15.61 -1.91
CA GLY A 136 4.54 -16.36 -1.18
C GLY A 136 5.94 -16.22 -1.77
N LEU A 137 6.05 -16.21 -3.11
CA LEU A 137 7.32 -16.03 -3.82
C LEU A 137 7.85 -14.60 -3.66
N ALA A 138 6.99 -13.60 -3.80
CA ALA A 138 7.37 -12.20 -3.64
C ALA A 138 7.92 -11.92 -2.24
N ARG A 139 7.28 -12.47 -1.19
CA ARG A 139 7.75 -12.29 0.19
C ARG A 139 9.14 -12.91 0.42
N ARG A 140 9.45 -14.03 -0.24
CA ARG A 140 10.75 -14.71 -0.12
C ARG A 140 11.84 -14.02 -0.94
N LEU A 141 11.56 -13.67 -2.20
CA LEU A 141 12.53 -13.07 -3.12
C LEU A 141 12.84 -11.62 -2.78
N PHE A 142 11.87 -10.92 -2.20
CA PHE A 142 11.98 -9.50 -1.89
C PHE A 142 11.82 -9.26 -0.38
N ALA A 143 12.35 -10.16 0.44
CA ALA A 143 12.34 -10.04 1.90
C ALA A 143 13.02 -8.76 2.39
N ASP A 144 14.08 -8.34 1.69
CA ASP A 144 14.92 -7.19 2.04
C ASP A 144 14.44 -5.87 1.44
N LEU A 145 13.34 -5.87 0.66
CA LEU A 145 12.87 -4.71 -0.11
C LEU A 145 12.02 -3.75 0.72
#